data_AF-A0A529R352-F1
#
_entry.id   AF-A0A529R352-F1
#
_cell.length_a   1.000
_cell.length_b   1.000
_cell.length_c   1.000
_cell.angle_alpha   90.00
_cell.angle_beta   90.00
_cell.angle_gamma   90.00
#
_symmetry.space_group_name_H-M   'P 1'
#
loop_
_entity.id
_entity.type
_entity.pdbx_description
1 polymer ?
#
loop_
_entity_poly.entity_id
_entity_poly.type
_entity_poly.pdbx_seq_one_letter_code
_entity_poly.pdbx_strand_id
1 'polypeptide(L)'
;VKHIQLCDARGPAPKTSDAMIAEARSGRFAPGEGELPLKDLCAATEYGAAISVEVPLVGSVDPEAHLKHLHASALRILKPDH
;
A
#
# COMPACT_ATOMS: atom_id res chain seq x y z
N VAL A 1 -7.75 -1.56 16.10
CA VAL A 1 -8.02 -1.67 14.64
C VAL A 1 -7.70 -3.09 14.25
N LYS A 2 -8.68 -3.86 13.76
CA LYS A 2 -8.51 -5.32 13.56
C LYS A 2 -7.98 -5.72 12.19
N HIS A 3 -8.07 -4.83 11.20
CA HIS A 3 -7.63 -5.08 9.83
C HIS A 3 -7.06 -3.80 9.22
N ILE A 4 -5.99 -3.93 8.43
CA ILE A 4 -5.44 -2.85 7.60
C ILE A 4 -5.17 -3.33 6.17
N GLN A 5 -5.27 -2.39 5.24
CA GLN A 5 -4.98 -2.61 3.83
C GLN A 5 -3.84 -1.66 3.46
N LEU A 6 -2.72 -2.22 3.03
CA LEU A 6 -1.51 -1.48 2.70
C LEU A 6 -1.47 -1.15 1.22
N CYS A 7 -1.16 0.10 0.96
CA CYS A 7 -0.73 0.64 -0.31
C CYS A 7 0.25 1.77 0.01
N ASP A 8 0.77 2.44 -1.01
CA ASP A 8 1.54 3.66 -0.83
C ASP A 8 1.08 4.76 -1.78
N ALA A 9 1.47 6.00 -1.48
CA ALA A 9 1.09 7.20 -2.20
C ALA A 9 2.19 8.25 -2.10
N ARG A 10 2.16 9.25 -2.99
CA ARG A 10 3.11 10.38 -2.99
C ARG A 10 2.35 11.69 -3.07
N GLY A 11 2.91 12.74 -2.47
CA GLY A 11 2.23 14.02 -2.31
C GLY A 11 2.05 14.85 -3.61
N PRO A 12 1.26 15.94 -3.53
CA PRO A 12 0.41 16.34 -2.40
C PRO A 12 -0.92 15.56 -2.38
N ALA A 13 -1.54 15.45 -1.20
CA ALA A 13 -2.83 14.80 -1.05
C ALA A 13 -3.90 15.45 -1.96
N PRO A 14 -4.74 14.64 -2.63
CA PRO A 14 -5.79 15.15 -3.51
C PRO A 14 -6.80 16.01 -2.72
N LYS A 15 -7.18 17.15 -3.30
CA LYS A 15 -8.06 18.14 -2.65
C LYS A 15 -9.54 18.00 -3.00
N THR A 16 -9.86 17.19 -4.02
CA THR A 16 -11.23 16.96 -4.50
C THR A 16 -11.57 15.47 -4.44
N SER A 17 -12.86 15.17 -4.32
CA SER A 17 -13.34 13.78 -4.33
C SER A 17 -12.97 13.05 -5.62
N ASP A 18 -13.07 13.72 -6.77
CA ASP A 18 -12.71 13.12 -8.06
C ASP A 18 -11.21 12.77 -8.12
N ALA A 19 -10.35 13.63 -7.57
CA ALA A 19 -8.92 13.36 -7.49
C ALA A 19 -8.61 12.22 -6.50
N MET A 20 -9.32 12.15 -5.37
CA MET A 20 -9.21 11.02 -4.42
C MET A 20 -9.61 9.69 -5.08
N ILE A 21 -10.71 9.69 -5.84
CA ILE A 21 -11.21 8.51 -6.56
C ILE A 21 -10.21 8.10 -7.65
N ALA A 22 -9.68 9.05 -8.41
CA ALA A 22 -8.67 8.77 -9.44
C ALA A 22 -7.40 8.16 -8.82
N GLU A 23 -6.88 8.74 -7.74
CA GLU A 23 -5.72 8.21 -7.02
C GLU A 23 -5.98 6.80 -6.48
N ALA A 24 -7.14 6.55 -5.87
CA ALA A 24 -7.47 5.23 -5.35
C ALA A 24 -7.57 4.15 -6.44
N ARG A 25 -8.00 4.51 -7.66
CA ARG A 25 -8.19 3.57 -8.77
C ARG A 25 -6.94 3.30 -9.59
N SER A 26 -5.98 4.21 -9.61
CA SER A 26 -4.80 4.05 -10.47
C SER A 26 -3.50 4.65 -9.96
N GLY A 27 -3.53 5.47 -8.90
CA GLY A 27 -2.38 6.22 -8.39
C GLY A 27 -1.68 5.61 -7.19
N ARG A 28 -2.09 4.41 -6.73
CA ARG A 28 -1.46 3.73 -5.60
C ARG A 28 -0.19 3.01 -6.03
N PHE A 29 0.83 3.09 -5.17
CA PHE A 29 2.11 2.41 -5.31
C PHE A 29 2.15 1.16 -4.42
N ALA A 30 3.11 0.27 -4.68
CA ALA A 30 3.40 -0.83 -3.77
C ALA A 30 3.91 -0.28 -2.42
N PRO A 31 3.67 -0.98 -1.30
CA PRO A 31 4.16 -0.55 0.01
C PRO A 31 5.66 -0.25 0.04
N GLY A 32 6.05 0.96 0.45
CA GLY A 32 7.44 1.41 0.52
C GLY A 32 7.98 2.05 -0.77
N GLU A 33 7.17 2.15 -1.82
CA GLU A 33 7.52 2.86 -3.06
C GLU A 33 6.91 4.28 -3.12
N GLY A 34 6.18 4.68 -2.08
CA GLY A 34 5.69 6.03 -1.90
C GLY A 34 6.36 6.72 -0.72
N GLU A 35 5.59 7.57 -0.04
CA GLU A 35 6.06 8.47 1.01
C GLU A 35 5.27 8.28 2.31
N LEU A 36 4.31 7.35 2.36
CA LEU A 36 3.52 7.12 3.56
C LEU A 36 4.37 6.46 4.67
N PRO A 37 4.17 6.82 5.95
CA PRO A 37 4.90 6.24 7.08
C PRO A 37 4.34 4.85 7.44
N LEU A 38 4.51 3.87 6.55
CA LEU A 38 3.85 2.56 6.66
C LEU A 38 4.36 1.73 7.86
N LYS A 39 5.63 1.87 8.23
CA LYS A 39 6.20 1.20 9.42
C LYS A 39 5.51 1.68 10.70
N ASP A 40 5.30 2.99 10.84
CA ASP A 40 4.62 3.58 12.00
C ASP A 40 3.14 3.19 12.04
N LEU A 41 2.48 3.16 10.87
CA LEU A 41 1.11 2.66 10.75
C LEU A 41 1.01 1.21 11.26
N CYS A 42 1.91 0.33 10.82
CA CYS A 42 1.92 -1.07 11.27
C CYS A 42 2.20 -1.18 12.78
N ALA A 43 3.16 -0.41 13.29
CA ALA A 43 3.49 -0.40 14.72
C ALA A 43 2.34 0.10 15.61
N ALA A 44 1.49 1.00 15.09
CA ALA A 44 0.31 1.51 15.78
C ALA A 44 -0.90 0.55 15.72
N THR A 45 -0.83 -0.52 14.93
CA THR A 45 -1.93 -1.50 14.85
C THR A 45 -1.95 -2.47 16.01
N GLU A 46 -3.14 -3.02 16.28
CA GLU A 46 -3.34 -4.01 17.32
C GLU A 46 -2.56 -5.29 16.98
N TYR A 47 -1.91 -5.90 17.97
CA TYR A 47 -1.22 -7.17 17.77
C TYR A 47 -2.21 -8.23 17.27
N GLY A 48 -1.87 -8.88 16.16
CA GLY A 48 -2.74 -9.87 15.50
C GLY A 48 -3.79 -9.28 14.54
N ALA A 49 -3.74 -7.98 14.25
CA ALA A 49 -4.54 -7.40 13.17
C ALA A 49 -4.20 -8.07 11.82
N ALA A 50 -5.21 -8.36 11.01
CA ALA A 50 -4.95 -8.91 9.68
C ALA A 50 -4.48 -7.82 8.73
N ILE A 51 -3.42 -8.12 7.97
CA ILE A 51 -2.80 -7.20 7.03
C ILE A 51 -3.06 -7.74 5.62
N SER A 52 -3.55 -6.86 4.75
CA SER A 52 -3.70 -7.13 3.31
C SER A 52 -2.99 -6.04 2.50
N VAL A 53 -2.76 -6.30 1.21
CA VAL A 53 -2.21 -5.31 0.28
C VAL A 53 -3.27 -5.02 -0.77
N GLU A 54 -3.57 -3.74 -1.00
CA GLU A 54 -4.59 -3.29 -1.95
C GLU A 54 -3.98 -2.25 -2.90
N VAL A 55 -3.50 -2.73 -4.05
CA VAL A 55 -2.98 -1.86 -5.11
C VAL A 55 -3.62 -2.32 -6.43
N PRO A 56 -4.33 -1.43 -7.14
CA PRO A 56 -5.04 -1.79 -8.37
C PRO A 56 -4.06 -2.29 -9.43
N LEU A 57 -4.48 -3.30 -10.18
CA LEU A 57 -3.80 -3.69 -11.41
C LEU A 57 -4.24 -2.75 -12.52
N VAL A 58 -3.33 -1.93 -13.03
CA VAL A 58 -3.61 -0.90 -14.04
C VAL A 58 -2.85 -1.20 -15.32
N GLY A 59 -3.51 -1.05 -16.47
CA GLY A 59 -2.90 -1.23 -17.79
C GLY A 59 -2.63 -2.70 -18.12
N SER A 60 -1.56 -2.95 -18.88
CA SER A 60 -1.21 -4.28 -19.41
C SER A 60 -0.13 -5.00 -18.60
N VAL A 61 -0.05 -4.74 -17.29
CA VAL A 61 0.90 -5.40 -16.40
C VAL A 61 0.50 -6.86 -16.21
N ASP A 62 1.48 -7.76 -16.23
CA ASP A 62 1.27 -9.17 -15.93
C ASP A 62 0.76 -9.34 -14.47
N PRO A 63 -0.41 -9.98 -14.24
CA PRO A 63 -0.97 -10.13 -12.90
C PRO A 63 -0.05 -10.87 -11.92
N GLU A 64 0.69 -11.89 -12.39
CA GLU A 64 1.58 -12.67 -11.52
C GLU A 64 2.79 -11.83 -11.08
N ALA A 65 3.40 -11.10 -12.00
CA ALA A 65 4.47 -10.15 -11.69
C ALA A 65 3.99 -9.07 -10.70
N HIS A 66 2.79 -8.52 -10.89
CA HIS A 66 2.20 -7.54 -9.96
C HIS A 66 2.04 -8.13 -8.56
N LEU A 67 1.46 -9.32 -8.43
CA LEU A 67 1.27 -9.99 -7.14
C LEU A 67 2.61 -10.27 -6.43
N LYS A 68 3.62 -10.76 -7.16
CA LYS A 68 4.96 -10.99 -6.61
C LYS A 68 5.59 -9.71 -6.11
N HIS A 69 5.45 -8.62 -6.86
CA HIS A 69 5.97 -7.29 -6.50
C HIS A 69 5.32 -6.76 -5.22
N LEU A 70 3.99 -6.81 -5.14
CA LEU A 70 3.23 -6.38 -3.98
C LEU A 70 3.58 -7.18 -2.73
N HIS A 71 3.70 -8.51 -2.85
CA HIS A 71 4.07 -9.38 -1.76
C HIS A 71 5.50 -9.09 -1.25
N ALA A 72 6.48 -8.98 -2.14
CA ALA A 72 7.85 -8.67 -1.77
C ALA A 72 7.97 -7.29 -1.10
N SER A 73 7.25 -6.29 -1.61
CA SER A 73 7.22 -4.94 -1.08
C SER A 73 6.59 -4.89 0.32
N ALA A 74 5.47 -5.56 0.54
CA ALA A 74 4.86 -5.66 1.85
C ALA A 74 5.75 -6.36 2.88
N LEU A 75 6.44 -7.44 2.51
CA LEU A 75 7.37 -8.13 3.42
C LEU A 75 8.53 -7.23 3.86
N ARG A 76 8.98 -6.27 3.04
CA ARG A 76 10.02 -5.30 3.45
C ARG A 76 9.52 -4.31 4.50
N ILE A 77 8.22 -3.98 4.49
CA ILE A 77 7.62 -3.13 5.52
C ILE A 77 7.41 -3.90 6.83
N LEU A 78 7.00 -5.17 6.73
CA LEU A 78 6.61 -5.97 7.90
C LEU A 78 7.78 -6.67 8.60
N LYS A 79 8.90 -6.92 7.91
CA LYS A 79 10.06 -7.54 8.54
C LYS A 79 10.80 -6.50 9.41
N PRO A 80 11.19 -6.85 10.65
CA PRO A 80 12.04 -5.99 11.44
C PRO A 80 13.39 -5.79 10.73
N ASP A 81 13.88 -4.56 10.76
CA ASP A 81 15.26 -4.25 10.40
C ASP A 81 16.15 -5.06 11.37
N HIS A 82 17.01 -5.95 10.83
CA HIS A 82 17.87 -6.82 11.64
C HIS A 82 19.02 -6.04 12.25
#